data_AF-A0A9E8QEV3-F1
#
_entry.id   AF-A0A9E8QEV3-F1
#
_cell.length_a   1.000
_cell.length_b   1.000
_cell.length_c   1.000
_cell.angle_alpha   90.00
_cell.angle_beta   90.00
_cell.angle_gamma   90.00
#
_symmetry.space_group_name_H-M   'P 1'
#
loop_
_entity.id
_entity.type
_entity.pdbx_description
1 polymer ?
#
loop_
_entity_poly.entity_id
_entity_poly.type
_entity_poly.pdbx_seq_one_letter_code
_entity_poly.pdbx_strand_id
1 'polypeptide(L)'
;MSTIDLKLRPTTAAAASITVPLGASRPWLDWTRLALGTASRVVLYSLLGLMVYAAAPAALGWSPTTVMTGSMEPRIHPGDVVVAKPVAASDVHRGQVLLFDDPDQAGHLRLHRYHDNGQAGQIVTKGDANPSVDSTPIDRSAVIGVGFLRVPYVGTPFVWAAAHQYGHLLVTGGLLILVVLLSRNDRYLLRDERPASPRVTVPAGRRVQRRRERRLRRLRTAGGAIGLAAIGGGLALTLVVSGGAHAAFAAPTANPTSSFGAGNYDCLQDTYNSQTSYGFPYNETSGTTTTDGSSFARVGTLSGGATFVAGSCATNQSPYLQLDGTGQVTTAVNLTGQAAFTIETWFRTTSTAGGTLAAFTTAQTGTNTTADRALYLTTAGKIVLGVRPTTTTTKATTTPASYNDGAWHHVVATLSGTSTVVYVDGVAVVTDSTNKTVQTATGYWRVGYAPLSGLPSAPTNGYFVGSVDGTTIYNNSAQSASAVQARYAAGH
;
A
#
# COMPACT_ATOMS: atom_id res chain seq x y z
N MET A 1 62.76 9.12 59.53
CA MET A 1 62.96 10.16 60.55
C MET A 1 63.82 11.28 59.96
N SER A 2 63.21 12.40 59.60
CA SER A 2 63.85 13.71 59.67
C SER A 2 62.73 14.74 59.70
N THR A 3 62.51 15.30 60.87
CA THR A 3 61.59 16.39 61.17
C THR A 3 62.29 17.70 60.90
N ILE A 4 61.65 18.63 60.17
CA ILE A 4 61.87 20.06 60.38
C ILE A 4 60.49 20.71 60.49
N ASP A 5 60.24 21.21 61.69
CA ASP A 5 59.07 21.97 62.12
C ASP A 5 59.43 23.46 62.05
N LEU A 6 58.58 24.29 61.45
CA LEU A 6 58.71 25.74 61.48
C LEU A 6 57.31 26.38 61.59
N LYS A 7 56.93 26.66 62.84
CA LYS A 7 55.82 27.53 63.23
C LYS A 7 56.13 28.99 62.91
N LEU A 8 55.29 29.65 62.11
CA LEU A 8 55.13 31.11 62.13
C LEU A 8 53.64 31.55 62.07
N ARG A 9 53.23 32.10 63.22
CA ARG A 9 52.13 32.98 63.67
C ARG A 9 50.97 33.44 62.74
N PRO A 10 49.79 33.78 63.33
CA PRO A 10 48.55 34.05 62.62
C PRO A 10 48.44 35.51 62.17
N THR A 11 47.94 35.74 60.96
CA THR A 11 47.34 37.02 60.56
C THR A 11 46.01 36.72 59.88
N THR A 12 44.98 37.43 60.35
CA THR A 12 43.58 37.34 59.97
C THR A 12 43.38 37.51 58.47
N ALA A 13 43.27 36.40 57.73
CA ALA A 13 42.67 36.41 56.41
C ALA A 13 41.15 36.49 56.60
N ALA A 14 40.56 37.64 56.26
CA ALA A 14 39.13 37.76 56.11
C ALA A 14 38.66 36.64 55.18
N ALA A 15 37.76 35.78 55.67
CA ALA A 15 37.09 34.79 54.85
C ALA A 15 36.23 35.53 53.82
N ALA A 16 36.79 35.79 52.65
CA ALA A 16 36.01 36.12 51.48
C ALA A 16 35.19 34.88 51.12
N SER A 17 33.97 34.81 51.61
CA SER A 17 32.98 33.83 51.15
C SER A 17 32.64 34.18 49.70
N ILE A 18 33.29 33.50 48.76
CA ILE A 18 32.82 33.47 47.38
C ILE A 18 31.52 32.66 47.42
N THR A 19 30.40 33.37 47.52
CA THR A 19 29.10 32.78 47.24
C THR A 19 29.07 32.57 45.73
N VAL A 20 29.52 31.40 45.28
CA VAL A 20 29.20 30.95 43.93
C VAL A 20 27.68 30.77 43.94
N PRO A 21 26.91 31.54 43.15
CA PRO A 21 25.49 31.24 43.03
C PRO A 21 25.42 29.84 42.41
N LEU A 22 25.05 28.86 43.23
CA LEU A 22 24.67 27.53 42.76
C LEU A 22 23.68 27.78 41.62
N GLY A 23 24.05 27.34 40.42
CA GLY A 23 23.41 27.73 39.18
C GLY A 23 21.90 27.70 39.33
N ALA A 24 21.28 28.88 39.27
CA ALA A 24 19.83 29.00 39.28
C ALA A 24 19.34 28.15 38.11
N SER A 25 18.81 26.96 38.44
CA SER A 25 18.21 26.08 37.45
C SER A 25 17.19 26.92 36.71
N ARG A 26 17.36 27.04 35.38
CA ARG A 26 16.39 27.76 34.56
C ARG A 26 15.01 27.20 34.91
N PRO A 27 14.05 28.04 35.34
CA PRO A 27 12.75 27.55 35.79
C PRO A 27 12.16 26.66 34.68
N TRP A 28 11.50 25.57 35.05
CA TRP A 28 10.91 24.60 34.12
C TRP A 28 10.07 25.26 33.00
N LEU A 29 9.49 26.43 33.29
CA LEU A 29 8.77 27.31 32.36
C LEU A 29 9.62 27.82 31.17
N ASP A 30 10.93 28.00 31.33
CA ASP A 30 11.81 28.41 30.24
C ASP A 30 12.09 27.25 29.28
N TRP A 31 12.21 26.03 29.81
CA TRP A 31 12.35 24.81 29.00
C TRP A 31 11.09 24.50 28.20
N THR A 32 9.91 24.68 28.80
CA THR A 32 8.64 24.48 28.08
C THR A 32 8.44 25.50 26.96
N ARG A 33 8.82 26.76 27.19
CA ARG A 33 8.74 27.82 26.16
C ARG A 33 9.73 27.58 25.01
N LEU A 34 10.94 27.13 25.32
CA LEU A 34 11.93 26.74 24.31
C LEU A 34 11.41 25.56 23.47
N ALA A 35 10.94 24.50 24.12
CA ALA A 35 10.38 23.32 23.44
C ALA A 35 9.15 23.66 22.57
N LEU A 36 8.27 24.54 23.06
CA LEU A 36 7.10 24.99 22.31
C LEU A 36 7.48 25.87 21.11
N GLY A 37 8.48 26.74 21.29
CA GLY A 37 9.00 27.59 20.23
C GLY A 37 9.69 26.79 19.11
N THR A 38 10.49 25.79 19.47
CA THR A 38 11.13 24.88 18.50
C THR A 38 10.11 24.02 17.77
N ALA A 39 9.17 23.39 18.49
CA ALA A 39 8.08 22.61 17.89
C ALA A 39 7.25 23.45 16.89
N SER A 40 6.91 24.68 17.26
CA SER A 40 6.17 25.60 16.38
C SER A 40 6.93 25.93 15.10
N ARG A 41 8.26 26.13 15.16
CA ARG A 41 9.10 26.37 13.98
C ARG A 41 9.19 25.14 13.08
N VAL A 42 9.29 23.95 13.68
CA VAL A 42 9.27 22.69 12.92
C VAL A 42 7.97 22.60 12.12
N VAL A 43 6.82 22.85 12.75
CA VAL A 43 5.52 22.87 12.05
C VAL A 43 5.51 23.88 10.90
N LEU A 44 5.96 25.12 11.14
CA LEU A 44 5.98 26.17 10.10
C LEU A 44 6.93 25.85 8.94
N TYR A 45 8.12 25.32 9.23
CA TYR A 45 9.09 24.94 8.19
C TYR A 45 8.64 23.71 7.41
N SER A 46 7.96 22.76 8.06
CA SER A 46 7.33 21.63 7.37
C SER A 46 6.23 22.11 6.42
N LEU A 47 5.34 23.00 6.87
CA LEU A 47 4.29 23.59 6.01
C LEU A 47 4.90 24.36 4.84
N LEU A 48 5.92 25.19 5.10
CA LEU A 48 6.64 25.91 4.05
C LEU A 48 7.31 24.94 3.06
N GLY A 49 7.95 23.89 3.56
CA GLY A 49 8.55 22.85 2.74
C GLY A 49 7.54 22.18 1.83
N LEU A 50 6.37 21.78 2.37
CA LEU A 50 5.28 21.20 1.58
C LEU A 50 4.77 22.16 0.50
N MET A 51 4.60 23.45 0.81
CA MET A 51 4.25 24.47 -0.18
C MET A 51 5.31 24.60 -1.28
N VAL A 52 6.60 24.57 -0.92
CA VAL A 52 7.69 24.59 -1.90
C VAL A 52 7.67 23.33 -2.77
N TYR A 53 7.45 22.15 -2.21
CA TYR A 53 7.34 20.90 -2.98
C TYR A 53 6.14 20.91 -3.92
N ALA A 54 5.03 21.53 -3.52
CA ALA A 54 3.84 21.67 -4.37
C ALA A 54 4.06 22.65 -5.54
N ALA A 55 4.79 23.75 -5.30
CA ALA A 55 4.93 24.84 -6.27
C ALA A 55 6.21 24.80 -7.12
N ALA A 56 7.34 24.32 -6.58
CA ALA A 56 8.63 24.36 -7.27
C ALA A 56 8.63 23.61 -8.62
N PRO A 57 7.95 22.46 -8.79
CA PRO A 57 7.88 21.80 -10.08
C PRO A 57 7.21 22.64 -11.19
N ALA A 58 6.36 23.61 -10.83
CA ALA A 58 5.76 24.52 -11.82
C ALA A 58 6.82 25.31 -12.60
N ALA A 59 7.94 25.66 -11.94
CA ALA A 59 9.08 26.31 -12.60
C ALA A 59 9.79 25.40 -13.62
N LEU A 60 9.55 24.08 -13.56
CA LEU A 60 10.06 23.09 -14.50
C LEU A 60 9.04 22.74 -15.60
N GLY A 61 7.93 23.49 -15.70
CA GLY A 61 6.86 23.24 -16.65
C GLY A 61 5.91 22.10 -16.25
N TRP A 62 5.92 21.68 -14.98
CA TRP A 62 4.95 20.70 -14.47
C TRP A 62 3.67 21.40 -14.03
N SER A 63 2.56 20.67 -14.00
CA SER A 63 1.24 21.23 -13.71
C SER A 63 0.75 20.80 -12.32
N PRO A 64 0.95 21.61 -11.26
CA PRO A 64 0.37 21.36 -9.95
C PRO A 64 -1.12 21.71 -9.94
N THR A 65 -1.97 20.77 -9.58
CA THR A 65 -3.42 20.95 -9.49
C THR A 65 -3.95 20.45 -8.16
N THR A 66 -5.00 21.10 -7.65
CA THR A 66 -5.63 20.72 -6.39
C THR A 66 -6.83 19.81 -6.63
N VAL A 67 -6.90 18.74 -5.85
CA VAL A 67 -7.95 17.73 -5.88
C VAL A 67 -9.20 18.25 -5.18
N MET A 68 -10.30 18.42 -5.93
CA MET A 68 -11.53 19.03 -5.40
C MET A 68 -12.65 18.04 -5.00
N THR A 69 -12.57 16.78 -5.44
CA THR A 69 -13.59 15.72 -5.27
C THR A 69 -12.91 14.40 -4.92
N GLY A 70 -13.69 13.47 -4.38
CA GLY A 70 -13.24 12.16 -3.93
C GLY A 70 -13.24 11.05 -4.99
N SER A 71 -13.32 11.38 -6.30
CA SER A 71 -13.36 10.35 -7.36
C SER A 71 -12.12 9.45 -7.40
N MET A 72 -11.04 9.85 -6.73
CA MET A 72 -9.78 9.14 -6.64
C MET A 72 -9.42 8.66 -5.22
N GLU A 73 -10.40 8.62 -4.33
CA GLU A 73 -10.28 7.98 -3.03
C GLU A 73 -10.08 6.46 -3.20
N PRO A 74 -9.43 5.78 -2.24
CA PRO A 74 -8.95 6.27 -0.93
C PRO A 74 -7.51 6.81 -0.95
N ARG A 75 -6.83 6.84 -2.10
CA ARG A 75 -5.37 7.08 -2.13
C ARG A 75 -4.98 8.54 -2.26
N ILE A 76 -5.86 9.37 -2.81
CA ILE A 76 -5.77 10.83 -2.76
C ILE A 76 -7.14 11.36 -2.42
N HIS A 77 -7.09 12.39 -1.59
CA HIS A 77 -8.25 12.95 -0.97
C HIS A 77 -8.45 14.37 -1.48
N PRO A 78 -9.69 14.88 -1.42
CA PRO A 78 -9.94 16.30 -1.55
C PRO A 78 -8.99 17.12 -0.68
N GLY A 79 -8.30 18.09 -1.28
CA GLY A 79 -7.35 18.97 -0.60
C GLY A 79 -5.88 18.60 -0.81
N ASP A 80 -5.60 17.48 -1.47
CA ASP A 80 -4.25 17.18 -1.93
C ASP A 80 -3.88 18.02 -3.16
N VAL A 81 -2.60 18.37 -3.29
CA VAL A 81 -2.04 18.93 -4.53
C VAL A 81 -1.32 17.82 -5.27
N VAL A 82 -1.64 17.64 -6.54
CA VAL A 82 -0.98 16.68 -7.42
C VAL A 82 -0.23 17.42 -8.50
N VAL A 83 1.04 17.09 -8.66
CA VAL A 83 1.90 17.68 -9.66
C VAL A 83 2.05 16.72 -10.83
N ALA A 84 1.49 17.11 -11.97
CA ALA A 84 1.57 16.33 -13.20
C ALA A 84 2.80 16.71 -14.02
N LYS A 85 3.62 15.71 -14.36
CA LYS A 85 4.80 15.84 -15.21
C LYS A 85 4.38 15.64 -16.68
N PRO A 86 4.72 16.57 -17.59
CA PRO A 86 4.51 16.36 -19.02
C PRO A 86 5.31 15.15 -19.52
N VAL A 87 4.67 14.28 -20.29
CA VAL A 87 5.28 13.09 -20.90
C VAL A 87 4.88 12.99 -22.36
N ALA A 88 5.70 12.33 -23.19
CA ALA A 88 5.34 12.06 -24.57
C ALA A 88 4.14 11.11 -24.63
N ALA A 89 3.31 11.23 -25.66
CA ALA A 89 2.12 10.38 -25.86
C ALA A 89 2.47 8.87 -25.98
N SER A 90 3.70 8.53 -26.36
CA SER A 90 4.23 7.16 -26.36
C SER A 90 4.48 6.60 -24.96
N ASP A 91 4.77 7.48 -24.00
CA ASP A 91 5.18 7.12 -22.64
C ASP A 91 3.99 7.11 -21.66
N VAL A 92 2.79 7.31 -22.22
CA VAL A 92 1.52 7.17 -21.51
C VAL A 92 1.11 5.70 -21.54
N HIS A 93 1.08 5.09 -20.36
CA HIS A 93 0.84 3.66 -20.15
C HIS A 93 -0.38 3.43 -19.27
N ARG A 94 -1.02 2.27 -19.47
CA ARG A 94 -2.14 1.83 -18.64
C ARG A 94 -1.74 1.81 -17.15
N GLY A 95 -2.68 2.19 -16.28
CA GLY A 95 -2.49 2.28 -14.84
C GLY A 95 -1.96 3.62 -14.34
N GLN A 96 -1.45 4.50 -15.22
CA GLN A 96 -1.02 5.84 -14.84
C GLN A 96 -2.22 6.76 -14.52
N VAL A 97 -2.01 7.74 -13.63
CA VAL A 97 -3.00 8.79 -13.37
C VAL A 97 -2.69 9.98 -14.26
N LEU A 98 -3.64 10.32 -15.13
CA LEU A 98 -3.44 11.28 -16.20
C LEU A 98 -4.18 12.57 -15.85
N LEU A 99 -3.49 13.71 -15.94
CA LEU A 99 -4.11 15.02 -15.96
C LEU A 99 -4.47 15.36 -17.39
N PHE A 100 -5.73 15.70 -17.65
CA PHE A 100 -6.22 16.05 -18.98
C PHE A 100 -7.38 17.04 -18.88
N ASP A 101 -7.71 17.69 -19.99
CA ASP A 101 -8.89 18.55 -20.07
C ASP A 101 -10.17 17.70 -19.94
N ASP A 102 -11.09 18.12 -19.08
CA ASP A 102 -12.35 17.42 -18.86
C ASP A 102 -13.23 17.49 -20.13
N PRO A 103 -13.50 16.35 -20.80
CA PRO A 103 -14.28 16.35 -22.04
C PRO A 103 -15.76 16.67 -21.80
N ASP A 104 -16.24 16.48 -20.57
CA ASP A 104 -17.64 16.72 -20.19
C ASP A 104 -17.84 18.13 -19.63
N GLN A 105 -16.76 18.82 -19.23
CA GLN A 105 -16.78 20.18 -18.68
C GLN A 105 -15.66 21.05 -19.27
N ALA A 106 -15.98 21.82 -20.30
CA ALA A 106 -15.01 22.70 -20.95
C ALA A 106 -14.36 23.69 -19.97
N GLY A 107 -13.02 23.73 -19.98
CA GLY A 107 -12.22 24.60 -19.11
C GLY A 107 -11.92 24.03 -17.72
N HIS A 108 -12.38 22.83 -17.43
CA HIS A 108 -12.04 22.09 -16.21
C HIS A 108 -11.00 21.02 -16.49
N LEU A 109 -10.21 20.68 -15.48
CA LEU A 109 -9.23 19.61 -15.57
C LEU A 109 -9.79 18.38 -14.87
N ARG A 110 -9.67 17.24 -15.53
CA ARG A 110 -9.97 15.94 -14.94
C ARG A 110 -8.67 15.20 -14.76
N LEU A 111 -8.65 14.42 -13.70
CA LEU A 111 -7.52 13.59 -13.41
C LEU A 111 -8.14 12.25 -13.00
N HIS A 112 -7.74 11.19 -13.69
CA HIS A 112 -8.31 9.85 -13.54
C HIS A 112 -7.28 8.83 -14.02
N ARG A 113 -7.48 7.57 -13.67
CA ARG A 113 -6.56 6.49 -14.03
C ARG A 113 -6.81 6.01 -15.45
N TYR A 114 -5.74 5.85 -16.22
CA TYR A 114 -5.77 5.11 -17.49
C TYR A 114 -6.18 3.67 -17.20
N HIS A 115 -7.43 3.35 -17.50
CA HIS A 115 -8.04 2.05 -17.23
C HIS A 115 -7.85 1.09 -18.40
N ASP A 116 -8.23 1.50 -19.62
CA ASP A 116 -8.21 0.62 -20.79
C ASP A 116 -7.99 1.39 -22.10
N ASN A 117 -7.66 0.67 -23.17
CA ASN A 117 -7.58 1.24 -24.51
C ASN A 117 -8.99 1.34 -25.11
N GLY A 118 -9.34 2.52 -25.60
CA GLY A 118 -10.55 2.75 -26.37
C GLY A 118 -10.39 2.36 -27.84
N GLN A 119 -11.44 2.62 -28.62
CA GLN A 119 -11.39 2.47 -30.07
C GLN A 119 -10.33 3.41 -30.68
N ALA A 120 -9.65 2.98 -31.74
CA ALA A 120 -8.67 3.78 -32.48
C ALA A 120 -7.48 4.35 -31.64
N GLY A 121 -7.10 3.70 -30.54
CA GLY A 121 -5.93 4.10 -29.74
C GLY A 121 -6.20 5.19 -28.69
N GLN A 122 -7.48 5.49 -28.46
CA GLN A 122 -7.94 6.37 -27.37
C GLN A 122 -7.68 5.76 -25.99
N ILE A 123 -7.76 6.60 -24.97
CA ILE A 123 -7.58 6.24 -23.57
C ILE A 123 -8.94 6.27 -22.88
N VAL A 124 -9.34 5.14 -22.30
CA VAL A 124 -10.48 5.06 -21.38
C VAL A 124 -9.96 5.30 -19.97
N THR A 125 -10.48 6.33 -19.32
CA THR A 125 -10.12 6.70 -17.95
C THR A 125 -11.19 6.28 -16.95
N LYS A 126 -10.78 6.14 -15.69
CA LYS A 126 -11.69 5.82 -14.58
C LYS A 126 -11.17 6.44 -13.29
N GLY A 127 -12.06 7.06 -12.52
CA GLY A 127 -11.78 7.43 -11.13
C GLY A 127 -11.65 6.20 -10.23
N ASP A 128 -10.66 6.16 -9.34
CA ASP A 128 -10.41 5.00 -8.48
C ASP A 128 -11.61 4.64 -7.58
N ALA A 129 -12.36 5.65 -7.13
CA ALA A 129 -13.57 5.48 -6.31
C ALA A 129 -14.84 5.27 -7.15
N ASN A 130 -14.78 5.52 -8.47
CA ASN A 130 -15.96 5.44 -9.32
C ASN A 130 -16.31 3.97 -9.63
N PRO A 131 -17.59 3.57 -9.61
CA PRO A 131 -18.00 2.20 -9.93
C PRO A 131 -17.85 1.88 -11.43
N SER A 132 -18.08 2.87 -12.30
CA SER A 132 -18.00 2.74 -13.77
C SER A 132 -16.81 3.51 -14.35
N VAL A 133 -16.39 3.13 -15.55
CA VAL A 133 -15.43 3.91 -16.37
C VAL A 133 -16.07 5.23 -16.81
N ASP A 134 -15.24 6.21 -17.16
CA ASP A 134 -15.72 7.46 -17.71
C ASP A 134 -16.39 7.23 -19.07
N SER A 135 -17.47 7.95 -19.34
CA SER A 135 -18.28 7.79 -20.56
C SER A 135 -17.57 8.22 -21.82
N THR A 136 -16.61 9.15 -21.70
CA THR A 136 -15.98 9.82 -22.83
C THR A 136 -14.49 9.46 -22.87
N PRO A 137 -14.05 8.58 -23.80
CA PRO A 137 -12.63 8.30 -24.02
C PRO A 137 -11.90 9.57 -24.48
N ILE A 138 -10.63 9.69 -24.12
CA ILE A 138 -9.80 10.84 -24.47
C ILE A 138 -8.70 10.44 -25.45
N ASP A 139 -8.31 11.36 -26.33
CA ASP A 139 -7.15 11.15 -27.18
C ASP A 139 -5.85 11.27 -26.37
N ARG A 140 -4.81 10.55 -26.80
CA ARG A 140 -3.49 10.62 -26.13
C ARG A 140 -2.91 12.04 -26.09
N SER A 141 -3.28 12.89 -27.04
CA SER A 141 -2.86 14.30 -27.11
C SER A 141 -3.58 15.20 -26.11
N ALA A 142 -4.72 14.78 -25.56
CA ALA A 142 -5.43 15.53 -24.52
C ALA A 142 -4.78 15.40 -23.13
N VAL A 143 -3.80 14.50 -22.99
CA VAL A 143 -3.07 14.30 -21.74
C VAL A 143 -2.05 15.44 -21.55
N ILE A 144 -2.29 16.24 -20.52
CA ILE A 144 -1.41 17.34 -20.07
C ILE A 144 -0.17 16.78 -19.38
N GLY A 145 -0.33 15.70 -18.61
CA GLY A 145 0.78 15.03 -17.95
C GLY A 145 0.37 13.87 -17.06
N VAL A 146 1.36 13.16 -16.55
CA VAL A 146 1.16 12.05 -15.60
C VAL A 146 1.41 12.55 -14.19
N GLY A 147 0.48 12.27 -13.27
CA GLY A 147 0.62 12.60 -11.85
C GLY A 147 1.89 11.96 -11.26
N PHE A 148 2.84 12.80 -10.83
CA PHE A 148 4.17 12.36 -10.39
C PHE A 148 4.40 12.57 -8.89
N LEU A 149 3.92 13.70 -8.35
CA LEU A 149 4.08 14.05 -6.93
C LEU A 149 2.72 14.38 -6.32
N ARG A 150 2.46 13.85 -5.12
CA ARG A 150 1.33 14.22 -4.28
C ARG A 150 1.84 14.97 -3.05
N VAL A 151 1.28 16.14 -2.80
CA VAL A 151 1.51 16.92 -1.57
C VAL A 151 0.20 16.96 -0.78
N PRO A 152 0.11 16.23 0.35
CA PRO A 152 -1.15 16.05 1.04
C PRO A 152 -1.60 17.33 1.76
N TYR A 153 -2.92 17.55 1.79
CA TYR A 153 -3.61 18.60 2.56
C TYR A 153 -3.25 20.08 2.29
N VAL A 154 -2.27 20.37 1.44
CA VAL A 154 -1.85 21.76 1.15
C VAL A 154 -2.93 22.53 0.40
N GLY A 155 -3.72 21.85 -0.42
CA GLY A 155 -4.84 22.42 -1.17
C GLY A 155 -6.16 22.49 -0.40
N THR A 156 -6.23 21.93 0.81
CA THR A 156 -7.47 21.86 1.61
C THR A 156 -8.15 23.22 1.82
N PRO A 157 -7.43 24.34 2.07
CA PRO A 157 -8.08 25.66 2.16
C PRO A 157 -8.86 26.04 0.89
N PHE A 158 -8.38 25.66 -0.29
CA PHE A 158 -9.08 25.92 -1.56
C PHE A 158 -10.35 25.09 -1.68
N VAL A 159 -10.32 23.83 -1.24
CA VAL A 159 -11.51 22.96 -1.21
C VAL A 159 -12.58 23.54 -0.28
N TRP A 160 -12.18 23.97 0.93
CA TRP A 160 -13.12 24.62 1.86
C TRP A 160 -13.67 25.93 1.31
N ALA A 161 -12.83 26.75 0.64
CA ALA A 161 -13.27 28.00 0.03
C ALA A 161 -14.29 27.74 -1.10
N ALA A 162 -14.00 26.78 -1.98
CA ALA A 162 -14.90 26.38 -3.07
C ALA A 162 -16.23 25.81 -2.52
N ALA A 163 -16.18 25.06 -1.42
CA ALA A 163 -17.34 24.51 -0.73
C ALA A 163 -18.05 25.53 0.21
N HIS A 164 -17.64 26.80 0.22
CA HIS A 164 -18.19 27.86 1.10
C HIS A 164 -18.08 27.55 2.61
N GLN A 165 -17.12 26.72 3.02
CA GLN A 165 -16.89 26.29 4.40
C GLN A 165 -15.95 27.24 5.16
N TYR A 166 -16.31 28.52 5.25
CA TYR A 166 -15.44 29.56 5.82
C TYR A 166 -15.08 29.35 7.31
N GLY A 167 -15.86 28.58 8.07
CA GLY A 167 -15.56 28.24 9.46
C GLY A 167 -14.23 27.50 9.62
N HIS A 168 -13.95 26.51 8.76
CA HIS A 168 -12.69 25.77 8.78
C HIS A 168 -11.49 26.67 8.45
N LEU A 169 -11.67 27.62 7.52
CA LEU A 169 -10.64 28.60 7.17
C LEU A 169 -10.30 29.53 8.32
N LEU A 170 -11.30 30.02 9.05
CA LEU A 170 -11.08 30.89 10.21
C LEU A 170 -10.34 30.17 11.34
N VAL A 171 -10.74 28.94 11.65
CA VAL A 171 -10.11 28.12 12.70
C VAL A 171 -8.65 27.82 12.34
N THR A 172 -8.40 27.32 11.12
CA THR A 172 -7.05 26.97 10.68
C THR A 172 -6.15 28.19 10.56
N GLY A 173 -6.66 29.32 10.04
CA GLY A 173 -5.94 30.59 10.01
C GLY A 173 -5.58 31.08 11.43
N GLY A 174 -6.51 30.99 12.37
CA GLY A 174 -6.28 31.33 13.78
C GLY A 174 -5.21 30.46 14.43
N LEU A 175 -5.25 29.14 14.21
CA LEU A 175 -4.23 28.19 14.68
C LEU A 175 -2.86 28.51 14.09
N LEU A 176 -2.78 28.84 12.80
CA LEU A 176 -1.52 29.17 12.15
C LEU A 176 -0.92 30.46 12.72
N ILE A 177 -1.75 31.48 12.98
CA ILE A 177 -1.32 32.70 13.68
C ILE A 177 -0.78 32.36 15.08
N LEU A 178 -1.47 31.50 15.83
CA LEU A 178 -1.03 31.05 17.15
C LEU A 178 0.35 30.38 17.08
N VAL A 179 0.56 29.45 16.14
CA VAL A 179 1.85 28.78 15.94
C VAL A 179 2.95 29.79 15.59
N VAL A 180 2.66 30.80 14.77
CA VAL A 180 3.60 31.89 14.48
C VAL A 180 3.95 32.68 15.74
N LEU A 181 2.99 32.99 16.60
CA LEU A 181 3.24 33.67 17.87
C LEU A 181 4.10 32.81 18.82
N LEU A 182 3.77 31.52 18.95
CA LEU A 182 4.50 30.56 19.78
C LEU A 182 5.94 30.35 19.29
N SER A 183 6.19 30.39 17.98
CA SER A 183 7.54 30.32 17.39
C SER A 183 8.47 31.45 17.82
N ARG A 184 7.94 32.53 18.40
CA ARG A 184 8.68 33.70 18.88
C ARG A 184 8.87 33.71 20.40
N ASN A 185 8.27 32.75 21.11
CA ASN A 185 8.17 32.77 22.56
C ASN A 185 9.53 32.61 23.27
N ASP A 186 10.52 31.97 22.64
CA ASP A 186 11.88 31.74 23.15
C ASP A 186 12.87 32.89 22.87
N ARG A 187 12.46 33.94 22.12
CA ARG A 187 13.37 35.02 21.70
C ARG A 187 13.93 35.86 22.86
N TYR A 188 13.30 35.82 24.05
CA TYR A 188 13.82 36.51 25.22
C TYR A 188 15.03 35.78 25.84
N LEU A 189 15.07 34.44 25.75
CA LEU A 189 16.18 33.63 26.28
C LEU A 189 17.48 33.86 25.51
N LEU A 190 17.39 34.16 24.22
CA LEU A 190 18.54 34.50 23.37
C LEU A 190 19.05 35.93 23.57
N ARG A 191 18.41 36.73 24.43
CA ARG A 191 18.70 38.16 24.56
C ARG A 191 19.63 38.50 25.73
N ASP A 192 19.80 37.59 26.69
CA ASP A 192 20.52 37.87 27.95
C ASP A 192 22.03 37.58 27.92
N GLU A 193 22.58 37.02 26.84
CA GLU A 193 24.03 36.79 26.71
C GLU A 193 24.78 37.96 26.06
N ARG A 194 24.49 39.20 26.46
CA ARG A 194 25.47 40.27 26.25
C ARG A 194 26.06 40.64 27.59
N PRO A 195 27.34 40.33 27.86
CA PRO A 195 28.00 40.90 29.03
C PRO A 195 27.83 42.41 28.96
N ALA A 196 27.38 43.00 30.06
CA ALA A 196 27.33 44.45 30.18
C ALA A 196 28.72 44.97 29.84
N SER A 197 28.87 45.60 28.67
CA SER A 197 30.14 46.23 28.32
C SER A 197 30.47 47.19 29.46
N PRO A 198 31.69 47.17 30.00
CA PRO A 198 32.07 48.08 31.08
C PRO A 198 31.68 49.49 30.67
N ARG A 199 31.02 50.23 31.57
CA ARG A 199 30.68 51.63 31.36
C ARG A 199 31.98 52.42 31.20
N VAL A 200 32.49 52.49 29.98
CA VAL A 200 33.47 53.51 29.61
C VAL A 200 32.69 54.79 29.41
N THR A 201 32.93 55.75 30.29
CA THR A 201 32.42 57.12 30.21
C THR A 201 32.99 57.77 28.94
N VAL A 202 32.25 57.75 27.84
CA VAL A 202 32.66 58.42 26.59
C VAL A 202 31.99 59.80 26.51
N PRO A 203 32.71 60.87 26.09
CA PRO A 203 32.19 62.24 26.08
C PRO A 203 31.00 62.43 25.12
N ALA A 204 30.24 63.50 25.36
CA ALA A 204 28.88 63.78 24.87
C ALA A 204 28.68 63.97 23.34
N GLY A 205 29.66 63.65 22.48
CA GLY A 205 29.59 63.91 21.03
C GLY A 205 28.88 62.86 20.16
N ARG A 206 28.65 61.63 20.65
CA ARG A 206 28.15 60.51 19.80
C ARG A 206 26.67 60.13 20.03
N ARG A 207 25.83 61.06 20.50
CA ARG A 207 24.39 60.78 20.73
C ARG A 207 23.58 60.64 19.43
N VAL A 208 23.98 61.31 18.34
CA VAL A 208 23.25 61.30 17.06
C VAL A 208 23.43 59.97 16.30
N GLN A 209 24.63 59.36 16.37
CA GLN A 209 24.94 58.08 15.70
C GLN A 209 24.12 56.90 16.28
N ARG A 210 23.89 56.89 17.61
CA ARG A 210 23.11 55.84 18.29
C ARG A 210 21.62 55.85 17.96
N ARG A 211 21.01 56.99 17.60
CA ARG A 211 19.60 57.05 17.19
C ARG A 211 19.37 56.42 15.82
N ARG A 212 20.31 56.64 14.88
CA ARG A 212 20.26 56.07 13.53
C ARG A 212 20.41 54.54 13.54
N GLU A 213 21.30 54.01 14.37
CA GLU A 213 21.49 52.56 14.55
C GLU A 213 20.30 51.86 15.21
N ARG A 214 19.63 52.51 16.18
CA ARG A 214 18.42 51.94 16.81
C ARG A 214 17.23 51.87 15.84
N ARG A 215 17.09 52.85 14.95
CA ARG A 215 16.05 52.87 13.90
C ARG A 215 16.30 51.79 12.84
N LEU A 216 17.55 51.64 12.40
CA LEU A 216 17.98 50.58 11.45
C LEU A 216 17.83 49.16 12.02
N ARG A 217 18.06 48.96 13.34
CA ARG A 217 17.84 47.66 13.99
C ARG A 217 16.36 47.28 14.12
N ARG A 218 15.46 48.24 14.39
CA ARG A 218 14.00 47.99 14.38
C ARG A 218 13.50 47.63 12.98
N LEU A 219 14.04 48.27 11.94
CA LEU A 219 13.73 47.98 10.53
C LEU A 219 14.22 46.58 10.11
N ARG A 220 15.39 46.12 10.56
CA ARG A 220 15.89 44.75 10.28
C ARG A 220 15.10 43.63 10.97
N THR A 221 14.63 43.86 12.20
CA THR A 221 13.78 42.88 12.92
C THR A 221 12.33 42.84 12.42
N ALA A 222 11.83 43.95 11.87
CA ALA A 222 10.52 44.01 11.21
C ALA A 222 10.58 43.41 9.79
N GLY A 223 11.67 43.66 9.05
CA GLY A 223 11.87 43.14 7.69
C GLY A 223 11.96 41.62 7.61
N GLY A 224 12.58 40.95 8.58
CA GLY A 224 12.62 39.48 8.63
C GLY A 224 11.26 38.82 8.93
N ALA A 225 10.33 39.54 9.55
CA ALA A 225 8.97 39.06 9.84
C ALA A 225 8.02 39.27 8.66
N ILE A 226 8.19 40.35 7.89
CA ILE A 226 7.40 40.64 6.70
C ILE A 226 7.92 39.79 5.52
N GLY A 227 9.22 39.53 5.42
CA GLY A 227 9.79 38.68 4.36
C GLY A 227 9.29 37.23 4.37
N LEU A 228 9.17 36.59 5.55
CA LEU A 228 8.66 35.22 5.65
C LEU A 228 7.14 35.12 5.43
N ALA A 229 6.38 36.14 5.85
CA ALA A 229 4.94 36.21 5.59
C ALA A 229 4.61 36.60 4.13
N ALA A 230 5.45 37.43 3.50
CA ALA A 230 5.31 37.84 2.10
C ALA A 230 5.82 36.80 1.10
N ILE A 231 6.77 35.93 1.48
CA ILE A 231 7.15 34.76 0.66
C ILE A 231 6.05 33.69 0.74
N GLY A 232 5.46 33.44 1.92
CA GLY A 232 4.30 32.54 2.06
C GLY A 232 3.03 33.08 1.40
N GLY A 233 2.75 34.38 1.54
CA GLY A 233 1.61 35.04 0.89
C GLY A 233 1.80 35.26 -0.62
N GLY A 234 3.03 35.51 -1.07
CA GLY A 234 3.38 35.68 -2.48
C GLY A 234 3.36 34.38 -3.27
N LEU A 235 3.86 33.27 -2.70
CA LEU A 235 3.72 31.94 -3.31
C LEU A 235 2.27 31.46 -3.34
N ALA A 236 1.47 31.80 -2.31
CA ALA A 236 0.05 31.50 -2.29
C ALA A 236 -0.76 32.32 -3.32
N LEU A 237 -0.28 33.52 -3.71
CA LEU A 237 -0.92 34.37 -4.72
C LEU A 237 -0.51 34.03 -6.17
N THR A 238 0.63 33.34 -6.37
CA THR A 238 1.03 32.81 -7.69
C THR A 238 0.44 31.44 -8.00
N LEU A 239 -0.24 30.80 -7.04
CA LEU A 239 -1.09 29.62 -7.27
C LEU A 239 -2.45 30.03 -7.85
N VAL A 240 -2.44 30.90 -8.86
CA VAL A 240 -3.49 30.91 -9.89
C VAL A 240 -3.09 29.81 -10.86
N VAL A 241 -3.28 28.55 -10.44
CA VAL A 241 -3.14 27.41 -11.33
C VAL A 241 -4.53 26.94 -11.69
N SER A 242 -4.80 27.08 -12.98
CA SER A 242 -5.92 26.57 -13.76
C SER A 242 -6.48 25.23 -13.23
N GLY A 243 -7.80 25.18 -13.07
CA GLY A 243 -8.60 23.96 -13.01
C GLY A 243 -8.21 22.94 -11.94
N GLY A 244 -9.01 22.85 -10.86
CA GLY A 244 -8.87 21.76 -9.90
C GLY A 244 -9.08 20.41 -10.59
N ALA A 245 -8.21 19.44 -10.31
CA ALA A 245 -8.23 18.10 -10.90
C ALA A 245 -7.97 17.02 -9.84
N HIS A 246 -8.59 15.85 -9.99
CA HIS A 246 -8.64 14.73 -9.02
C HIS A 246 -7.58 13.61 -9.24
N ALA A 247 -6.62 13.21 -8.38
CA ALA A 247 -5.59 12.16 -8.71
C ALA A 247 -5.39 11.05 -7.68
N ALA A 248 -4.36 10.16 -7.78
CA ALA A 248 -4.07 8.84 -7.14
C ALA A 248 -2.61 8.25 -7.19
N PHE A 249 -1.59 8.59 -6.34
CA PHE A 249 -0.58 7.69 -5.65
C PHE A 249 0.57 8.34 -4.77
N ALA A 250 1.20 7.56 -3.83
CA ALA A 250 2.47 7.85 -3.06
C ALA A 250 3.16 6.61 -2.37
N ALA A 251 4.47 6.69 -2.00
CA ALA A 251 5.31 5.74 -1.20
C ALA A 251 6.34 6.46 -0.24
N PRO A 252 6.90 5.84 0.85
CA PRO A 252 7.55 6.56 1.98
C PRO A 252 9.10 6.48 2.16
N THR A 253 9.68 7.36 3.02
CA THR A 253 11.09 7.41 3.52
C THR A 253 11.19 7.27 5.06
N ALA A 254 12.26 6.67 5.62
CA ALA A 254 12.40 6.29 7.05
C ALA A 254 13.28 7.21 7.95
N ASN A 255 12.98 7.29 9.27
CA ASN A 255 13.79 7.86 10.38
C ASN A 255 13.57 7.00 11.67
N PRO A 256 14.57 6.70 12.53
CA PRO A 256 14.60 5.44 13.31
C PRO A 256 13.98 5.45 14.72
N THR A 257 13.09 6.38 15.10
CA THR A 257 12.57 6.42 16.50
C THR A 257 11.05 6.48 16.66
N SER A 258 10.27 6.17 15.62
CA SER A 258 8.82 5.92 15.75
C SER A 258 8.38 4.96 14.65
N SER A 259 7.89 3.77 15.00
CA SER A 259 7.45 2.77 14.00
C SER A 259 5.93 2.85 13.79
N PHE A 260 5.52 3.43 12.67
CA PHE A 260 4.26 3.12 12.00
C PHE A 260 4.58 2.17 10.85
N GLY A 261 3.97 1.00 10.82
CA GLY A 261 4.09 0.07 9.69
C GLY A 261 3.09 0.42 8.59
N ALA A 262 3.58 0.65 7.38
CA ALA A 262 2.73 0.48 6.20
C ALA A 262 2.33 -1.00 6.11
N GLY A 263 1.09 -1.30 5.70
CA GLY A 263 0.73 -2.69 5.36
C GLY A 263 1.67 -3.21 4.27
N ASN A 264 2.07 -4.48 4.34
CA ASN A 264 2.86 -5.12 3.30
C ASN A 264 2.02 -5.14 2.01
N TYR A 265 2.31 -4.23 1.07
CA TYR A 265 1.90 -4.40 -0.32
C TYR A 265 3.00 -5.19 -1.02
N ASP A 266 3.04 -6.47 -0.69
CA ASP A 266 3.78 -7.39 -1.51
C ASP A 266 2.92 -7.68 -2.74
N CYS A 267 3.45 -7.40 -3.93
CA CYS A 267 2.83 -7.82 -5.19
C CYS A 267 2.64 -9.35 -5.26
N LEU A 268 3.32 -10.09 -4.38
CA LEU A 268 3.22 -11.53 -4.23
C LEU A 268 2.20 -11.94 -3.16
N GLN A 269 1.52 -11.00 -2.47
CA GLN A 269 0.54 -11.36 -1.46
C GLN A 269 -0.87 -11.52 -2.02
N ASP A 270 -1.34 -12.75 -1.95
CA ASP A 270 -2.73 -13.12 -2.15
C ASP A 270 -3.64 -12.50 -1.07
N THR A 271 -4.82 -12.02 -1.49
CA THR A 271 -5.87 -11.59 -0.57
C THR A 271 -6.87 -12.72 -0.32
N TYR A 272 -7.03 -13.10 0.94
CA TYR A 272 -7.99 -14.13 1.38
C TYR A 272 -9.11 -13.52 2.23
N ASN A 273 -10.30 -14.12 2.16
CA ASN A 273 -11.47 -13.71 2.93
C ASN A 273 -11.77 -14.72 4.07
N SER A 274 -12.73 -14.39 4.94
CA SER A 274 -13.12 -15.23 6.08
C SER A 274 -13.73 -16.59 5.70
N GLN A 275 -14.07 -16.82 4.43
CA GLN A 275 -14.55 -18.12 3.93
C GLN A 275 -13.41 -19.03 3.47
N THR A 276 -12.20 -18.48 3.33
CA THR A 276 -11.03 -19.22 2.86
C THR A 276 -10.59 -20.19 3.96
N SER A 277 -10.61 -21.49 3.66
CA SER A 277 -10.24 -22.55 4.59
C SER A 277 -8.75 -22.89 4.54
N TYR A 278 -8.15 -22.73 3.36
CA TYR A 278 -6.71 -22.77 3.08
C TYR A 278 -6.43 -21.83 1.90
N GLY A 279 -5.33 -21.08 1.96
CA GLY A 279 -4.80 -20.28 0.88
C GLY A 279 -3.29 -20.39 0.86
N PHE A 280 -2.74 -21.13 -0.10
CA PHE A 280 -1.30 -21.38 -0.24
C PHE A 280 -0.74 -20.48 -1.35
N PRO A 281 -0.07 -19.37 -1.02
CA PRO A 281 0.49 -18.45 -2.00
C PRO A 281 1.86 -18.90 -2.54
N TYR A 282 2.51 -19.86 -1.88
CA TYR A 282 3.83 -20.39 -2.28
C TYR A 282 4.96 -19.34 -2.38
N ASN A 283 4.87 -18.25 -1.61
CA ASN A 283 5.85 -17.17 -1.58
C ASN A 283 7.20 -17.54 -0.93
N GLU A 284 7.32 -18.76 -0.41
CA GLU A 284 8.56 -19.22 0.20
C GLU A 284 9.68 -19.36 -0.83
N THR A 285 10.93 -19.09 -0.43
CA THR A 285 12.11 -19.26 -1.31
C THR A 285 12.76 -20.63 -1.16
N SER A 286 12.51 -21.32 -0.04
CA SER A 286 13.04 -22.65 0.28
C SER A 286 12.29 -23.25 1.49
N GLY A 287 12.52 -24.53 1.76
CA GLY A 287 11.96 -25.25 2.90
C GLY A 287 10.92 -26.30 2.51
N THR A 288 10.35 -26.96 3.52
CA THR A 288 9.39 -28.07 3.34
C THR A 288 8.00 -27.71 3.85
N THR A 289 7.71 -26.44 4.06
CA THR A 289 6.41 -25.95 4.54
C THR A 289 5.98 -24.75 3.75
N THR A 290 4.70 -24.70 3.37
CA THR A 290 4.07 -23.51 2.80
C THR A 290 3.11 -22.90 3.81
N THR A 291 3.13 -21.58 3.90
CA THR A 291 2.25 -20.80 4.75
C THR A 291 0.82 -20.83 4.22
N ASP A 292 -0.14 -20.76 5.15
CA ASP A 292 -1.55 -20.58 4.82
C ASP A 292 -1.93 -19.14 5.15
N GLY A 293 -2.24 -18.34 4.13
CA GLY A 293 -2.65 -16.94 4.29
C GLY A 293 -4.11 -16.77 4.73
N SER A 294 -4.87 -17.86 4.88
CA SER A 294 -6.22 -17.79 5.44
C SER A 294 -6.20 -17.35 6.91
N SER A 295 -7.37 -16.95 7.42
CA SER A 295 -7.52 -16.62 8.85
C SER A 295 -7.26 -17.81 9.80
N PHE A 296 -7.15 -19.04 9.28
CA PHE A 296 -6.87 -20.23 10.08
C PHE A 296 -5.38 -20.55 10.20
N ALA A 297 -4.52 -20.00 9.34
CA ALA A 297 -3.06 -20.19 9.35
C ALA A 297 -2.60 -21.65 9.45
N ARG A 298 -3.27 -22.56 8.73
CA ARG A 298 -2.99 -24.00 8.72
C ARG A 298 -1.93 -24.35 7.69
N VAL A 299 -0.66 -24.32 8.11
CA VAL A 299 0.49 -24.62 7.25
C VAL A 299 0.38 -25.96 6.51
N GLY A 300 0.85 -25.98 5.27
CA GLY A 300 0.97 -27.18 4.44
C GLY A 300 2.39 -27.74 4.49
N THR A 301 2.54 -29.07 4.46
CA THR A 301 3.85 -29.74 4.44
C THR A 301 4.14 -30.27 3.03
N LEU A 302 5.23 -29.81 2.45
CA LEU A 302 5.78 -30.27 1.17
C LEU A 302 6.55 -31.58 1.38
N SER A 303 6.46 -32.48 0.41
CA SER A 303 7.23 -33.73 0.37
C SER A 303 7.43 -34.21 -1.07
N GLY A 304 8.38 -35.13 -1.27
CA GLY A 304 8.76 -35.58 -2.62
C GLY A 304 9.45 -34.47 -3.40
N GLY A 305 9.28 -34.46 -4.73
CA GLY A 305 9.84 -33.42 -5.60
C GLY A 305 8.99 -32.15 -5.72
N ALA A 306 8.43 -31.66 -4.61
CA ALA A 306 7.80 -30.35 -4.52
C ALA A 306 8.85 -29.31 -4.14
N THR A 307 9.00 -28.27 -4.97
CA THR A 307 10.02 -27.22 -4.75
C THR A 307 9.45 -25.84 -5.04
N PHE A 308 9.85 -24.85 -4.24
CA PHE A 308 9.47 -23.47 -4.49
C PHE A 308 10.30 -22.86 -5.61
N VAL A 309 9.65 -22.07 -6.46
CA VAL A 309 10.31 -21.17 -7.39
C VAL A 309 9.99 -19.75 -6.95
N ALA A 310 11.03 -19.00 -6.61
CA ALA A 310 10.90 -17.63 -6.15
C ALA A 310 10.40 -16.74 -7.29
N GLY A 311 9.49 -15.83 -6.94
CA GLY A 311 9.00 -14.79 -7.83
C GLY A 311 9.58 -13.41 -7.52
N SER A 312 9.11 -12.42 -8.28
CA SER A 312 9.36 -11.00 -8.09
C SER A 312 8.13 -10.18 -8.53
N CYS A 313 8.08 -8.90 -8.18
CA CYS A 313 7.04 -7.99 -8.66
C CYS A 313 7.14 -7.63 -10.15
N ALA A 314 8.09 -8.19 -10.89
CA ALA A 314 8.15 -7.99 -12.32
C ALA A 314 6.98 -8.73 -12.99
N THR A 315 6.49 -8.18 -14.11
CA THR A 315 5.41 -8.78 -14.88
C THR A 315 5.73 -10.22 -15.26
N ASN A 316 4.80 -11.15 -15.02
CA ASN A 316 4.93 -12.59 -15.28
C ASN A 316 6.06 -13.28 -14.50
N GLN A 317 6.39 -12.79 -13.30
CA GLN A 317 7.38 -13.41 -12.42
C GLN A 317 6.80 -13.77 -11.05
N SER A 318 5.53 -14.17 -10.94
CA SER A 318 4.95 -14.59 -9.67
C SER A 318 5.63 -15.87 -9.13
N PRO A 319 5.77 -16.02 -7.81
CA PRO A 319 6.27 -17.25 -7.20
C PRO A 319 5.30 -18.38 -7.50
N TYR A 320 5.79 -19.61 -7.47
CA TYR A 320 4.93 -20.77 -7.65
C TYR A 320 5.58 -22.01 -7.07
N LEU A 321 4.76 -23.05 -6.90
CA LEU A 321 5.22 -24.37 -6.53
C LEU A 321 5.47 -25.21 -7.79
N GLN A 322 6.68 -25.72 -7.95
CA GLN A 322 7.04 -26.68 -8.98
C GLN A 322 6.86 -28.11 -8.47
N LEU A 323 6.16 -28.93 -9.26
CA LEU A 323 5.88 -30.34 -8.99
C LEU A 323 6.46 -31.19 -10.13
N ASP A 324 7.36 -32.13 -9.78
CA ASP A 324 8.10 -32.96 -10.75
C ASP A 324 7.42 -34.29 -11.12
N GLY A 325 6.21 -34.54 -10.61
CA GLY A 325 5.53 -35.84 -10.72
C GLY A 325 5.73 -36.79 -9.54
N THR A 326 6.40 -36.34 -8.48
CA THR A 326 6.51 -37.02 -7.19
C THR A 326 6.23 -36.09 -6.00
N GLY A 327 6.23 -34.78 -6.25
CA GLY A 327 5.94 -33.73 -5.27
C GLY A 327 4.47 -33.66 -4.84
N GLN A 328 4.23 -33.25 -3.58
CA GLN A 328 2.90 -32.96 -3.07
C GLN A 328 2.94 -32.00 -1.87
N VAL A 329 1.80 -31.39 -1.56
CA VAL A 329 1.53 -30.68 -0.30
C VAL A 329 0.43 -31.42 0.46
N THR A 330 0.62 -31.61 1.77
CA THR A 330 -0.38 -32.22 2.66
C THR A 330 -0.73 -31.31 3.81
N THR A 331 -1.99 -31.35 4.25
CA THR A 331 -2.49 -30.56 5.38
C THR A 331 -2.66 -31.43 6.62
N ALA A 332 -2.45 -30.85 7.82
CA ALA A 332 -2.50 -31.61 9.08
C ALA A 332 -3.88 -31.64 9.75
N VAL A 333 -4.80 -30.75 9.36
CA VAL A 333 -6.09 -30.61 10.03
C VAL A 333 -7.13 -31.49 9.34
N ASN A 334 -7.72 -32.40 10.11
CA ASN A 334 -8.88 -33.18 9.69
C ASN A 334 -10.13 -32.30 9.73
N LEU A 335 -10.74 -32.05 8.58
CA LEU A 335 -11.94 -31.23 8.45
C LEU A 335 -13.14 -32.11 8.08
N THR A 336 -14.35 -31.61 8.33
CA THR A 336 -15.57 -32.18 7.73
C THR A 336 -15.79 -31.54 6.36
N GLY A 337 -15.76 -32.36 5.31
CA GLY A 337 -16.11 -31.93 3.96
C GLY A 337 -17.58 -31.50 3.89
N GLN A 338 -17.85 -30.37 3.25
CA GLN A 338 -19.21 -29.81 3.15
C GLN A 338 -19.86 -30.10 1.80
N ALA A 339 -21.19 -29.99 1.75
CA ALA A 339 -21.95 -30.17 0.52
C ALA A 339 -21.74 -29.03 -0.50
N ALA A 340 -21.30 -27.85 -0.06
CA ALA A 340 -20.91 -26.74 -0.93
C ALA A 340 -19.44 -26.38 -0.69
N PHE A 341 -18.66 -26.25 -1.77
CA PHE A 341 -17.24 -25.96 -1.69
C PHE A 341 -16.71 -25.37 -3.00
N THR A 342 -15.51 -24.78 -2.94
CA THR A 342 -14.77 -24.32 -4.12
C THR A 342 -13.30 -24.70 -3.99
N ILE A 343 -12.70 -25.15 -5.11
CA ILE A 343 -11.27 -25.36 -5.28
C ILE A 343 -10.79 -24.40 -6.36
N GLU A 344 -9.75 -23.62 -6.06
CA GLU A 344 -9.15 -22.63 -6.95
C GLU A 344 -7.63 -22.83 -6.98
N THR A 345 -7.03 -22.73 -8.16
CA THR A 345 -5.57 -22.66 -8.32
C THR A 345 -5.20 -22.12 -9.70
N TRP A 346 -4.06 -21.45 -9.80
CA TRP A 346 -3.36 -21.33 -11.08
C TRP A 346 -2.56 -22.59 -11.35
N PHE A 347 -2.48 -23.02 -12.60
CA PHE A 347 -1.60 -24.11 -13.00
C PHE A 347 -1.03 -23.92 -14.40
N ARG A 348 0.11 -24.59 -14.65
CA ARG A 348 0.79 -24.64 -15.94
C ARG A 348 1.40 -26.03 -16.15
N THR A 349 1.15 -26.64 -17.31
CA THR A 349 1.78 -27.92 -17.66
C THR A 349 1.75 -28.18 -19.16
N THR A 350 2.72 -28.96 -19.64
CA THR A 350 2.71 -29.60 -20.98
C THR A 350 2.59 -31.12 -20.88
N SER A 351 2.45 -31.66 -19.66
CA SER A 351 2.39 -33.09 -19.42
C SER A 351 1.08 -33.68 -19.94
N THR A 352 1.16 -34.87 -20.50
CA THR A 352 0.00 -35.70 -20.90
C THR A 352 -0.29 -36.80 -19.87
N ALA A 353 0.42 -36.82 -18.74
CA ALA A 353 0.18 -37.78 -17.66
C ALA A 353 -1.11 -37.48 -16.87
N GLY A 354 -1.61 -36.24 -16.94
CA GLY A 354 -2.68 -35.75 -16.06
C GLY A 354 -2.16 -35.49 -14.65
N GLY A 355 -3.05 -35.61 -13.66
CA GLY A 355 -2.68 -35.64 -12.25
C GLY A 355 -3.57 -34.75 -11.39
N THR A 356 -3.41 -34.85 -10.07
CA THR A 356 -4.21 -34.12 -9.09
C THR A 356 -3.71 -32.70 -8.93
N LEU A 357 -4.57 -31.70 -9.14
CA LEU A 357 -4.27 -30.33 -8.73
C LEU A 357 -4.50 -30.20 -7.22
N ALA A 358 -5.73 -30.44 -6.77
CA ALA A 358 -6.06 -30.50 -5.35
C ALA A 358 -7.20 -31.48 -5.06
N ALA A 359 -7.15 -32.16 -3.92
CA ALA A 359 -8.15 -33.16 -3.54
C ALA A 359 -8.36 -33.22 -2.03
N PHE A 360 -9.55 -33.69 -1.64
CA PHE A 360 -9.90 -34.02 -0.26
C PHE A 360 -9.89 -35.53 -0.08
N THR A 361 -9.08 -36.05 0.83
CA THR A 361 -8.84 -37.49 1.00
C THR A 361 -9.11 -37.95 2.42
N THR A 362 -9.49 -39.21 2.59
CA THR A 362 -9.78 -39.80 3.92
C THR A 362 -8.56 -39.92 4.84
N ALA A 363 -7.35 -39.95 4.28
CA ALA A 363 -6.09 -39.98 5.03
C ALA A 363 -5.24 -38.73 4.73
N GLN A 364 -4.28 -38.40 5.60
CA GLN A 364 -3.38 -37.26 5.39
C GLN A 364 -2.29 -37.53 4.35
N THR A 365 -1.71 -38.72 4.34
CA THR A 365 -0.63 -39.13 3.40
C THR A 365 -0.87 -40.55 2.85
N GLY A 366 0.02 -41.03 1.99
CA GLY A 366 0.00 -42.41 1.47
C GLY A 366 -0.95 -42.66 0.30
N THR A 367 -0.91 -43.90 -0.21
CA THR A 367 -1.65 -44.39 -1.38
C THR A 367 -2.95 -45.09 -1.03
N ASN A 368 -3.07 -45.63 0.19
CA ASN A 368 -4.26 -46.31 0.69
C ASN A 368 -5.29 -45.32 1.22
N THR A 369 -5.76 -44.44 0.34
CA THR A 369 -6.80 -43.44 0.65
C THR A 369 -7.74 -43.26 -0.53
N THR A 370 -8.90 -42.66 -0.27
CA THR A 370 -9.91 -42.37 -1.28
C THR A 370 -10.09 -40.86 -1.36
N ALA A 371 -9.97 -40.30 -2.57
CA ALA A 371 -10.37 -38.93 -2.83
C ALA A 371 -11.90 -38.82 -2.83
N ASP A 372 -12.44 -38.05 -1.90
CA ASP A 372 -13.86 -37.72 -1.85
C ASP A 372 -14.25 -36.77 -3.00
N ARG A 373 -13.47 -35.69 -3.12
CA ARG A 373 -13.57 -34.70 -4.18
C ARG A 373 -12.17 -34.36 -4.67
N ALA A 374 -12.00 -34.17 -5.96
CA ALA A 374 -10.72 -33.83 -6.56
C ALA A 374 -10.90 -32.96 -7.79
N LEU A 375 -10.06 -31.93 -7.89
CA LEU A 375 -9.79 -31.19 -9.11
C LEU A 375 -8.51 -31.77 -9.73
N TYR A 376 -8.59 -32.27 -10.96
CA TYR A 376 -7.48 -32.97 -11.60
C TYR A 376 -7.51 -32.80 -13.12
N LEU A 377 -6.37 -33.10 -13.76
CA LEU A 377 -6.27 -33.22 -15.21
C LEU A 377 -6.36 -34.69 -15.63
N THR A 378 -7.09 -34.92 -16.71
CA THR A 378 -7.07 -36.19 -17.47
C THR A 378 -5.79 -36.31 -18.31
N THR A 379 -5.50 -37.50 -18.83
CA THR A 379 -4.40 -37.71 -19.79
C THR A 379 -4.60 -36.97 -21.12
N ALA A 380 -5.83 -36.57 -21.43
CA ALA A 380 -6.16 -35.73 -22.59
C ALA A 380 -6.04 -34.22 -22.29
N GLY A 381 -5.54 -33.83 -21.12
CA GLY A 381 -5.37 -32.43 -20.74
C GLY A 381 -6.64 -31.69 -20.32
N LYS A 382 -7.79 -32.38 -20.27
CA LYS A 382 -9.05 -31.80 -19.78
C LYS A 382 -9.05 -31.71 -18.26
N ILE A 383 -9.65 -30.64 -17.74
CA ILE A 383 -9.83 -30.39 -16.31
C ILE A 383 -11.12 -31.08 -15.86
N VAL A 384 -11.08 -31.74 -14.71
CA VAL A 384 -12.22 -32.46 -14.14
C VAL A 384 -12.39 -32.11 -12.67
N LEU A 385 -13.62 -31.75 -12.28
CA LEU A 385 -14.06 -31.85 -10.90
C LEU A 385 -14.75 -33.20 -10.70
N GLY A 386 -14.05 -34.14 -10.07
CA GLY A 386 -14.61 -35.43 -9.65
C GLY A 386 -15.11 -35.35 -8.20
N VAL A 387 -16.28 -35.90 -7.94
CA VAL A 387 -16.86 -35.98 -6.59
C VAL A 387 -17.46 -37.37 -6.34
N ARG A 388 -17.56 -37.74 -5.07
CA ARG A 388 -18.13 -39.00 -4.61
C ARG A 388 -19.38 -38.73 -3.76
N PRO A 389 -20.59 -38.68 -4.37
CA PRO A 389 -21.83 -38.47 -3.63
C PRO A 389 -22.12 -39.53 -2.56
N THR A 390 -21.72 -40.77 -2.80
CA THR A 390 -21.86 -41.90 -1.87
C THR A 390 -20.62 -42.79 -1.95
N THR A 391 -20.44 -43.72 -1.02
CA THR A 391 -19.27 -44.62 -1.00
C THR A 391 -19.09 -45.44 -2.29
N THR A 392 -20.16 -45.67 -3.05
CA THR A 392 -20.16 -46.47 -4.30
C THR A 392 -20.40 -45.67 -5.57
N THR A 393 -20.77 -44.40 -5.47
CA THR A 393 -21.12 -43.57 -6.63
C THR A 393 -20.10 -42.45 -6.81
N THR A 394 -19.60 -42.29 -8.03
CA THR A 394 -18.75 -41.16 -8.41
C THR A 394 -19.37 -40.40 -9.58
N LYS A 395 -19.10 -39.10 -9.63
CA LYS A 395 -19.53 -38.19 -10.70
C LYS A 395 -18.38 -37.28 -11.08
N ALA A 396 -18.43 -36.76 -12.30
CA ALA A 396 -17.42 -35.86 -12.81
C ALA A 396 -18.05 -34.80 -13.72
N THR A 397 -17.57 -33.57 -13.59
CA THR A 397 -17.83 -32.49 -14.53
C THR A 397 -16.52 -32.16 -15.23
N THR A 398 -16.49 -32.29 -16.55
CA THR A 398 -15.27 -32.21 -17.36
C THR A 398 -15.33 -31.03 -18.31
N THR A 399 -14.24 -30.30 -18.45
CA THR A 399 -14.16 -29.19 -19.41
C THR A 399 -14.24 -29.68 -20.86
N PRO A 400 -14.81 -28.89 -21.79
CA PRO A 400 -14.87 -29.27 -23.19
C PRO A 400 -13.46 -29.28 -23.84
N ALA A 401 -12.64 -28.30 -23.50
CA ALA A 401 -11.27 -28.12 -24.00
C ALA A 401 -10.20 -28.72 -23.07
N SER A 402 -9.00 -28.90 -23.63
CA SER A 402 -7.75 -29.26 -22.95
C SER A 402 -6.93 -28.01 -22.60
N TYR A 403 -6.17 -28.07 -21.51
CA TYR A 403 -5.42 -26.94 -20.94
C TYR A 403 -3.99 -27.33 -20.53
N ASN A 404 -3.39 -28.29 -21.23
CA ASN A 404 -1.99 -28.71 -21.07
C ASN A 404 -1.11 -28.14 -22.20
N ASP A 405 -1.32 -26.88 -22.56
CA ASP A 405 -0.64 -26.16 -23.65
C ASP A 405 0.64 -25.44 -23.21
N GLY A 406 0.97 -25.50 -21.91
CA GLY A 406 2.10 -24.82 -21.33
C GLY A 406 1.88 -23.34 -21.03
N ALA A 407 0.66 -22.82 -21.14
CA ALA A 407 0.27 -21.52 -20.61
C ALA A 407 -0.19 -21.63 -19.15
N TRP A 408 -0.24 -20.49 -18.46
CA TRP A 408 -0.86 -20.40 -17.14
C TRP A 408 -2.38 -20.28 -17.31
N HIS A 409 -3.11 -21.12 -16.58
CA HIS A 409 -4.56 -21.07 -16.51
C HIS A 409 -5.04 -20.95 -15.07
N HIS A 410 -5.99 -20.04 -14.84
CA HIS A 410 -6.70 -19.94 -13.57
C HIS A 410 -7.90 -20.87 -13.61
N VAL A 411 -7.92 -21.89 -12.77
CA VAL A 411 -9.06 -22.82 -12.69
C VAL A 411 -9.78 -22.65 -11.36
N VAL A 412 -11.10 -22.52 -11.44
CA VAL A 412 -11.98 -22.55 -10.27
C VAL A 412 -13.11 -23.54 -10.47
N ALA A 413 -13.24 -24.50 -9.58
CA ALA A 413 -14.34 -25.46 -9.59
C ALA A 413 -15.19 -25.31 -8.34
N THR A 414 -16.46 -24.92 -8.53
CA THR A 414 -17.42 -24.66 -7.45
C THR A 414 -18.59 -25.65 -7.52
N LEU A 415 -19.03 -26.14 -6.36
CA LEU A 415 -20.23 -26.96 -6.22
C LEU A 415 -21.11 -26.33 -5.15
N SER A 416 -22.37 -26.02 -5.48
CA SER A 416 -23.30 -25.26 -4.64
C SER A 416 -24.46 -26.07 -4.05
N GLY A 417 -24.55 -27.37 -4.34
CA GLY A 417 -25.73 -28.20 -4.06
C GLY A 417 -26.80 -28.15 -5.17
N THR A 418 -26.77 -27.12 -6.02
CA THR A 418 -27.66 -27.01 -7.19
C THR A 418 -26.97 -27.41 -8.49
N SER A 419 -25.69 -27.08 -8.63
CA SER A 419 -24.86 -27.42 -9.79
C SER A 419 -23.38 -27.41 -9.44
N THR A 420 -22.58 -27.99 -10.31
CA THR A 420 -21.15 -27.75 -10.42
C THR A 420 -20.88 -26.77 -11.56
N VAL A 421 -20.01 -25.80 -11.33
CA VAL A 421 -19.49 -24.92 -12.38
C VAL A 421 -17.97 -24.97 -12.35
N VAL A 422 -17.36 -25.15 -13.51
CA VAL A 422 -15.91 -25.01 -13.69
C VAL A 422 -15.66 -23.76 -14.51
N TYR A 423 -14.85 -22.87 -13.97
CA TYR A 423 -14.36 -21.66 -14.60
C TYR A 423 -12.90 -21.89 -14.99
N VAL A 424 -12.55 -21.38 -16.17
CA VAL A 424 -11.16 -21.25 -16.60
C VAL A 424 -10.94 -19.82 -17.05
N ASP A 425 -9.86 -19.20 -16.56
CA ASP A 425 -9.46 -17.82 -16.88
C ASP A 425 -10.59 -16.81 -16.63
N GLY A 426 -11.27 -16.96 -15.49
CA GLY A 426 -12.40 -16.11 -15.08
C GLY A 426 -13.73 -16.40 -15.78
N VAL A 427 -13.79 -17.31 -16.74
CA VAL A 427 -14.99 -17.59 -17.55
C VAL A 427 -15.57 -18.97 -17.23
N ALA A 428 -16.90 -19.07 -17.08
CA ALA A 428 -17.57 -20.35 -16.88
C ALA A 428 -17.51 -21.19 -18.17
N VAL A 429 -16.76 -22.29 -18.16
CA VAL A 429 -16.57 -23.15 -19.34
C VAL A 429 -17.48 -24.39 -19.34
N VAL A 430 -18.00 -24.78 -18.17
CA VAL A 430 -19.02 -25.82 -18.05
C VAL A 430 -19.88 -25.61 -16.79
N THR A 431 -21.18 -25.81 -16.94
CA THR A 431 -22.16 -25.85 -15.85
C THR A 431 -22.92 -27.18 -15.93
N ASP A 432 -22.93 -27.92 -14.84
CA ASP A 432 -23.52 -29.25 -14.74
C ASP A 432 -24.50 -29.32 -13.56
N SER A 433 -25.79 -29.39 -13.87
CA SER A 433 -26.87 -29.50 -12.88
C SER A 433 -27.14 -30.95 -12.43
N THR A 434 -26.43 -31.92 -12.99
CA THR A 434 -26.55 -33.35 -12.67
C THR A 434 -25.51 -33.78 -11.63
N ASN A 435 -24.32 -33.17 -11.68
CA ASN A 435 -23.29 -33.29 -10.67
C ASN A 435 -23.42 -32.16 -9.65
N LYS A 436 -24.11 -32.43 -8.54
CA LYS A 436 -24.48 -31.39 -7.55
C LYS A 436 -24.47 -31.87 -6.11
N THR A 437 -23.99 -33.08 -5.87
CA THR A 437 -23.93 -33.69 -4.54
C THR A 437 -22.55 -34.28 -4.31
N VAL A 438 -22.10 -34.23 -3.07
CA VAL A 438 -20.88 -34.85 -2.57
C VAL A 438 -21.18 -35.36 -1.17
N GLN A 439 -20.57 -36.46 -0.75
CA GLN A 439 -20.72 -36.93 0.63
C GLN A 439 -20.09 -35.93 1.62
N THR A 440 -20.62 -35.91 2.83
CA THR A 440 -20.06 -35.17 3.96
C THR A 440 -19.25 -36.13 4.82
N ALA A 441 -17.99 -36.33 4.44
CA ALA A 441 -17.04 -37.15 5.17
C ALA A 441 -15.92 -36.29 5.76
N THR A 442 -15.23 -36.81 6.78
CA THR A 442 -14.03 -36.16 7.30
C THR A 442 -12.79 -36.53 6.50
N GLY A 443 -11.81 -35.63 6.44
CA GLY A 443 -10.62 -35.83 5.60
C GLY A 443 -9.63 -34.67 5.64
N TYR A 444 -8.66 -34.73 4.75
CA TYR A 444 -7.53 -33.81 4.65
C TYR A 444 -7.43 -33.29 3.22
N TRP A 445 -7.03 -32.03 3.07
CA TRP A 445 -6.72 -31.46 1.76
C TRP A 445 -5.29 -31.78 1.36
N ARG A 446 -5.09 -32.13 0.09
CA ARG A 446 -3.79 -32.37 -0.54
C ARG A 446 -3.70 -31.61 -1.86
N VAL A 447 -2.49 -31.21 -2.25
CA VAL A 447 -2.18 -30.52 -3.51
C VAL A 447 -1.08 -31.29 -4.24
N GLY A 448 -1.16 -31.39 -5.57
CA GLY A 448 -0.18 -32.06 -6.41
C GLY A 448 -0.28 -33.60 -6.44
N TYR A 449 -0.89 -34.22 -5.42
CA TYR A 449 -1.13 -35.66 -5.38
C TYR A 449 -2.34 -36.07 -4.53
N ALA A 450 -3.15 -36.95 -5.10
CA ALA A 450 -4.00 -37.87 -4.37
C ALA A 450 -4.26 -39.12 -5.23
N PRO A 451 -4.54 -40.29 -4.63
CA PRO A 451 -5.10 -41.42 -5.37
C PRO A 451 -6.47 -41.03 -5.94
N LEU A 452 -6.59 -41.07 -7.28
CA LEU A 452 -7.83 -40.74 -8.00
C LEU A 452 -8.64 -41.98 -8.39
N SER A 453 -8.30 -43.16 -7.83
CA SER A 453 -8.92 -44.43 -8.18
C SER A 453 -10.46 -44.38 -8.04
N GLY A 454 -11.14 -44.83 -9.08
CA GLY A 454 -12.61 -44.84 -9.18
C GLY A 454 -13.27 -43.51 -9.55
N LEU A 455 -12.52 -42.40 -9.66
CA LEU A 455 -13.06 -41.16 -10.24
C LEU A 455 -13.10 -41.27 -11.79
N PRO A 456 -14.16 -40.76 -12.46
CA PRO A 456 -14.31 -40.91 -13.91
C PRO A 456 -13.21 -40.23 -14.71
N SER A 457 -12.58 -40.93 -15.67
CA SER A 457 -11.47 -40.39 -16.50
C SER A 457 -10.21 -39.97 -15.71
N ALA A 458 -10.05 -40.49 -14.49
CA ALA A 458 -8.85 -40.26 -13.71
C ALA A 458 -7.61 -40.89 -14.36
N PRO A 459 -6.46 -40.19 -14.36
CA PRO A 459 -5.19 -40.79 -14.76
C PRO A 459 -4.77 -41.89 -13.79
N THR A 460 -3.97 -42.86 -14.28
CA THR A 460 -3.46 -43.96 -13.45
C THR A 460 -2.50 -43.47 -12.37
N ASN A 461 -1.67 -42.47 -12.68
CA ASN A 461 -0.82 -41.81 -11.71
C ASN A 461 -1.52 -40.55 -11.19
N GLY A 462 -1.65 -40.43 -9.86
CA GLY A 462 -2.28 -39.29 -9.21
C GLY A 462 -1.40 -38.05 -9.11
N TYR A 463 -0.10 -38.18 -9.39
CA TYR A 463 0.85 -37.07 -9.31
C TYR A 463 0.69 -36.11 -10.49
N PHE A 464 0.63 -34.82 -10.19
CA PHE A 464 0.70 -33.77 -11.18
C PHE A 464 2.15 -33.41 -11.49
N VAL A 465 2.43 -33.17 -12.77
CA VAL A 465 3.70 -32.67 -13.28
C VAL A 465 3.45 -31.28 -13.85
N GLY A 466 4.04 -30.24 -13.26
CA GLY A 466 3.81 -28.87 -13.68
C GLY A 466 4.04 -27.87 -12.56
N SER A 467 3.53 -26.66 -12.77
CA SER A 467 3.58 -25.57 -11.79
C SER A 467 2.18 -25.28 -11.29
N VAL A 468 2.05 -24.96 -10.00
CA VAL A 468 0.80 -24.50 -9.40
C VAL A 468 1.05 -23.26 -8.56
N ASP A 469 0.07 -22.37 -8.53
CA ASP A 469 0.14 -21.16 -7.71
C ASP A 469 -1.22 -20.78 -7.10
N GLY A 470 -1.20 -20.06 -5.97
CA GLY A 470 -2.37 -19.49 -5.31
C GLY A 470 -3.47 -20.50 -4.95
N THR A 471 -3.09 -21.73 -4.57
CA THR A 471 -4.06 -22.81 -4.31
C THR A 471 -4.96 -22.43 -3.13
N THR A 472 -6.24 -22.21 -3.41
CA THR A 472 -7.22 -21.68 -2.48
C THR A 472 -8.40 -22.63 -2.34
N ILE A 473 -8.76 -22.96 -1.11
CA ILE A 473 -9.84 -23.89 -0.78
C ILE A 473 -10.90 -23.18 0.05
N TYR A 474 -12.13 -23.20 -0.44
CA TYR A 474 -13.33 -22.80 0.29
C TYR A 474 -14.10 -24.06 0.68
N ASN A 475 -13.85 -24.60 1.88
CA ASN A 475 -14.39 -25.90 2.27
C ASN A 475 -15.90 -25.89 2.52
N ASN A 476 -16.53 -24.71 2.63
CA ASN A 476 -17.94 -24.53 2.97
C ASN A 476 -18.65 -23.45 2.13
N SER A 477 -18.04 -22.99 1.03
CA SER A 477 -18.58 -21.89 0.22
C SER A 477 -18.42 -22.15 -1.27
N ALA A 478 -19.51 -21.95 -2.01
CA ALA A 478 -19.53 -21.94 -3.46
C ALA A 478 -19.31 -20.51 -3.96
N GLN A 479 -18.24 -20.26 -4.71
CA GLN A 479 -17.93 -18.92 -5.22
C GLN A 479 -18.84 -18.50 -6.38
N SER A 480 -19.18 -17.21 -6.42
CA SER A 480 -19.98 -16.60 -7.48
C SER A 480 -19.10 -16.26 -8.70
N ALA A 481 -19.72 -16.16 -9.88
CA ALA A 481 -19.00 -15.79 -11.11
C ALA A 481 -18.24 -14.46 -10.98
N SER A 482 -18.85 -13.46 -10.34
CA SER A 482 -18.21 -12.16 -10.06
C SER A 482 -17.00 -12.28 -9.12
N ALA A 483 -17.06 -13.17 -8.11
CA ALA A 483 -15.94 -13.38 -7.21
C ALA A 483 -14.78 -14.07 -7.94
N VAL A 484 -15.10 -15.07 -8.77
CA VAL A 484 -14.12 -15.76 -9.62
C VAL A 484 -13.46 -14.79 -10.61
N GLN A 485 -14.25 -13.94 -11.28
CA GLN A 485 -13.72 -12.95 -12.21
C GLN A 485 -12.83 -11.92 -11.49
N ALA A 486 -13.21 -11.48 -10.29
CA ALA A 486 -12.38 -10.57 -9.49
C ALA A 486 -11.06 -11.23 -9.06
N ARG A 487 -11.08 -12.51 -8.70
CA ARG A 487 -9.88 -13.30 -8.39
C ARG A 487 -8.97 -13.47 -9.60
N TYR A 488 -9.54 -13.78 -10.76
CA TYR A 488 -8.79 -13.86 -12.02
C TYR A 488 -8.15 -12.51 -12.40
N ALA A 489 -8.93 -11.43 -12.33
CA ALA A 489 -8.48 -10.09 -12.67
C ALA A 489 -7.44 -9.53 -11.69
N ALA A 490 -7.42 -10.03 -10.45
CA ALA A 490 -6.39 -9.69 -9.47
C ALA A 490 -5.00 -10.16 -9.91
N GLY A 491 -4.93 -11.22 -10.74
CA GLY A 491 -3.74 -11.64 -11.48
C GLY A 491 -2.52 -11.87 -10.60
N HIS A 492 -2.26 -13.13 -10.27
CA HIS A 492 -0.92 -13.56 -9.85
C HIS A 492 -0.27 -14.26 -11.03
#